data_AF-A0A9D2BAU2-F1
#
_entry.id   AF-A0A9D2BAU2-F1
#
_cell.length_a   1.000
_cell.length_b   1.000
_cell.length_c   1.000
_cell.angle_alpha   90.00
_cell.angle_beta   90.00
_cell.angle_gamma   90.00
#
_symmetry.space_group_name_H-M   'P 1'
#
loop_
_entity.id
_entity.type
_entity.pdbx_description
1 polymer ?
#
loop_
_entity_poly.entity_id
_entity_poly.type
_entity_poly.pdbx_seq_one_letter_code
_entity_poly.pdbx_strand_id
1 'polypeptide(L)' 'MYLNHTTQKLLEESIGKSIRELSQMDVDEERAYVISKIGKVPIFSNKTDSRMRGRGNPLIARRRICTMDDIDKRIMELK' A
#
# COMPACT_ATOMS: atom_id res chain seq x y z
N MET A 1 7.51 -15.79 -1.35
CA MET A 1 8.05 -15.15 -0.13
C MET A 1 7.31 -15.81 1.03
N TYR A 2 7.92 -16.79 1.69
CA TYR A 2 7.21 -17.58 2.70
C TYR A 2 7.47 -16.97 4.08
N LEU A 3 6.41 -16.49 4.73
CA LEU A 3 6.47 -16.09 6.13
C LEU A 3 6.85 -17.31 6.98
N ASN A 4 7.65 -17.10 8.02
CA ASN A 4 7.93 -18.17 8.99
C ASN A 4 6.62 -18.58 9.67
N HIS A 5 6.45 -19.87 9.98
CA HIS A 5 5.21 -20.42 10.56
C HIS A 5 4.80 -19.70 11.86
N THR A 6 5.77 -19.34 12.69
CA THR A 6 5.54 -18.55 13.91
C THR A 6 5.01 -17.16 13.61
N THR A 7 5.60 -16.48 12.62
CA THR A 7 5.16 -15.15 12.18
C THR A 7 3.78 -15.20 11.56
N GLN A 8 3.50 -16.22 10.75
CA GLN A 8 2.16 -16.46 10.20
C GLN A 8 1.13 -16.61 11.31
N LYS A 9 1.39 -17.48 12.30
CA LYS A 9 0.45 -17.74 13.39
C LYS A 9 0.15 -16.48 14.21
N LEU A 10 1.19 -15.72 14.58
CA LEU A 10 1.02 -14.47 15.32
C LEU A 10 0.20 -13.43 14.55
N LEU A 11 0.39 -13.34 13.23
CA LEU A 11 -0.38 -12.44 12.39
C LEU A 11 -1.85 -12.88 12.28
N GLU A 12 -2.10 -14.18 12.10
CA GLU A 12 -3.46 -14.73 12.06
C GLU A 12 -4.20 -14.52 13.39
N GLU A 13 -3.52 -14.65 14.53
CA GLU A 13 -4.08 -14.36 15.85
C GLU A 13 -4.39 -12.87 16.04
N SER A 14 -3.48 -11.98 15.62
CA SER A 14 -3.66 -10.54 15.76
C SER A 14 -4.76 -9.99 14.85
N ILE A 15 -4.85 -10.49 13.63
CA ILE A 15 -5.87 -10.08 12.65
C ILE A 15 -7.22 -10.75 13.03
N GLY A 16 -7.18 -12.01 13.44
CA GLY A 16 -8.35 -12.82 13.76
C GLY A 16 -9.02 -13.43 12.53
N LYS A 17 -8.25 -13.59 11.44
CA LYS A 17 -8.60 -14.36 10.24
C LYS A 17 -7.34 -15.10 9.77
N SER A 18 -7.53 -16.28 9.17
CA SER A 18 -6.42 -17.02 8.59
C SER A 18 -5.91 -16.35 7.31
N ILE A 19 -4.65 -16.61 6.94
CA ILE A 19 -4.07 -16.11 5.67
C ILE A 19 -4.87 -16.64 4.47
N ARG A 20 -5.37 -17.88 4.54
CA ARG A 20 -6.16 -18.48 3.46
C ARG A 20 -7.47 -17.74 3.25
N GLU A 21 -8.18 -17.43 4.33
CA GLU A 21 -9.42 -16.64 4.25
C GLU A 21 -9.15 -15.24 3.70
N LEU A 22 -8.12 -14.56 4.21
CA LEU A 22 -7.74 -13.23 3.72
C LEU A 22 -7.41 -13.24 2.21
N SER A 23 -6.73 -14.29 1.73
CA SER A 23 -6.38 -14.43 0.31
C SER A 23 -7.56 -14.73 -0.61
N GLN A 24 -8.70 -15.17 -0.07
CA GLN A 24 -9.89 -15.53 -0.82
C GLN A 24 -10.99 -14.47 -0.75
N MET A 25 -10.77 -13.39 0.00
CA MET A 25 -11.76 -12.32 0.16
C MET A 25 -11.86 -11.46 -1.09
N ASP A 26 -13.10 -11.10 -1.43
CA ASP A 26 -13.36 -10.07 -2.43
C ASP A 26 -13.19 -8.66 -1.84
N VAL A 27 -13.01 -7.68 -2.72
CA VAL A 27 -12.73 -6.28 -2.34
C VAL A 27 -13.80 -5.71 -1.38
N ASP A 28 -15.07 -6.04 -1.60
CA ASP A 28 -16.17 -5.60 -0.75
C ASP A 28 -16.12 -6.25 0.64
N GLU A 29 -15.74 -7.53 0.70
CA GLU A 29 -15.57 -8.27 1.95
C GLU A 29 -14.38 -7.73 2.75
N GLU A 30 -13.25 -7.43 2.07
CA GLU A 30 -12.07 -6.82 2.69
C GLU A 30 -12.44 -5.48 3.32
N ARG A 31 -13.18 -4.65 2.57
CA ARG A 31 -13.60 -3.34 3.03
C ARG A 31 -14.52 -3.43 4.24
N ALA A 32 -15.52 -4.32 4.19
CA ALA A 32 -16.43 -4.54 5.31
C ALA A 32 -15.68 -5.02 6.57
N TYR A 33 -14.73 -5.94 6.39
CA TYR A 33 -13.90 -6.45 7.47
C TYR A 33 -13.04 -5.35 8.12
N VAL A 34 -12.34 -4.55 7.31
CA VAL A 34 -11.50 -3.44 7.82
C VAL A 34 -12.34 -2.40 8.55
N ILE A 35 -13.52 -2.05 8.00
CA ILE A 35 -14.45 -1.12 8.66
C ILE A 35 -14.93 -1.68 10.00
N SER A 36 -15.26 -2.97 10.08
CA SER A 36 -15.72 -3.61 11.31
C SER A 36 -14.67 -3.56 12.44
N LYS A 37 -13.38 -3.62 12.09
CA LYS A 37 -12.26 -3.59 13.05
C LYS A 37 -11.87 -2.18 13.48
N ILE A 38 -11.92 -1.20 12.57
CA ILE A 38 -11.42 0.17 12.81
C ILE A 38 -12.56 1.13 13.20
N GLY A 39 -13.81 0.81 12.87
CA GLY A 39 -15.00 1.63 13.15
C GLY A 39 -15.16 2.85 12.24
N LYS A 40 -14.32 2.99 11.20
CA LYS A 40 -14.36 4.09 10.23
C LYS A 40 -13.92 3.61 8.85
N VAL A 41 -14.31 4.35 7.83
CA VAL A 41 -13.88 4.10 6.45
C VAL A 41 -12.36 4.33 6.37
N PRO A 42 -11.58 3.34 5.89
CA PRO A 42 -10.15 3.52 5.70
C PRO A 42 -9.89 4.59 4.62
N ILE A 43 -9.08 5.60 4.97
CA ILE A 43 -8.64 6.66 4.06
C ILE A 43 -7.13 6.51 3.92
N PHE A 44 -6.66 6.29 2.70
CA PHE A 44 -5.22 6.27 2.44
C PHE A 44 -4.66 7.69 2.57
N SER A 45 -3.51 7.82 3.21
CA SER A 45 -2.82 9.09 3.30
C SER A 45 -2.34 9.53 1.92
N ASN A 46 -2.71 10.74 1.51
CA ASN A 46 -2.16 11.36 0.30
C ASN A 46 -0.74 11.90 0.50
N LYS A 47 -0.20 11.87 1.73
CA LYS A 47 1.18 12.27 2.00
C LYS A 47 2.14 11.25 1.39
N THR A 48 2.93 11.68 0.43
CA THR A 48 3.97 10.88 -0.19
C THR A 48 5.13 10.67 0.78
N ASP A 49 5.42 9.43 1.18
CA ASP A 49 6.60 9.12 1.99
C ASP A 49 7.86 9.31 1.13
N SER A 50 8.71 10.27 1.49
CA SER A 50 9.95 10.56 0.78
C SER A 50 10.92 9.37 0.76
N ARG A 51 10.83 8.46 1.74
CA ARG A 51 11.61 7.21 1.77
C ARG A 51 11.13 6.20 0.72
N MET A 52 9.86 6.25 0.34
CA MET A 52 9.33 5.44 -0.76
C MET A 52 9.81 5.93 -2.13
N ARG A 53 10.22 7.20 -2.28
CA ARG A 53 10.92 7.64 -3.51
C ARG A 53 12.21 6.85 -3.73
N GLY A 54 12.87 6.36 -2.68
CA GLY A 54 14.08 5.53 -2.80
C GLY A 54 13.81 4.03 -2.93
N ARG A 55 12.65 3.54 -2.47
CA ARG A 55 12.25 2.13 -2.53
C ARG A 55 11.11 1.95 -3.54
N GLY A 56 11.50 1.64 -4.77
CA GLY A 56 10.62 1.39 -5.91
C GLY A 56 11.45 1.10 -7.14
N ASN A 57 10.84 1.04 -8.33
CA ASN A 57 11.61 0.93 -9.57
C ASN A 57 12.60 2.12 -9.65
N PRO A 58 13.92 1.86 -9.71
CA PRO A 58 14.95 2.91 -9.72
C PRO A 58 14.75 3.94 -10.84
N LEU A 59 14.11 3.55 -11.94
CA LEU A 59 13.82 4.42 -13.08
C LEU A 59 12.70 5.42 -12.76
N ILE A 60 11.67 5.01 -12.03
CA ILE A 60 10.58 5.90 -11.59
C ILE A 60 11.08 6.81 -10.46
N ALA A 61 11.79 6.23 -9.49
CA ALA A 61 12.44 6.93 -8.38
C ALA A 61 13.37 8.07 -8.86
N ARG A 62 14.19 7.80 -9.88
CA ARG A 62 15.10 8.77 -10.50
C ARG A 62 14.43 9.65 -11.56
N ARG A 63 13.10 9.57 -11.71
CA ARG A 63 12.32 10.31 -12.72
C ARG A 63 12.87 10.13 -14.15
N ARG A 64 13.39 8.94 -14.47
CA ARG A 64 13.78 8.51 -15.83
C ARG A 64 12.58 8.01 -16.62
N ILE A 65 11.58 7.46 -15.94
CA ILE A 65 10.27 7.16 -16.48
C ILE A 65 9.28 8.05 -15.75
N CYS A 66 8.61 8.94 -16.47
CA CYS A 66 7.65 9.91 -15.94
C CYS A 66 6.56 10.18 -16.99
N THR A 67 5.41 10.64 -16.51
CA THR A 67 4.29 11.05 -17.38
C THR A 67 4.49 12.49 -17.87
N MET A 68 3.75 12.91 -18.91
CA MET A 68 3.80 14.30 -19.38
C MET A 68 3.36 15.29 -18.27
N ASP A 69 2.37 14.92 -17.47
CA ASP A 69 1.93 15.73 -16.32
C ASP A 69 3.05 15.96 -15.28
N ASP A 70 3.94 14.98 -15.09
CA ASP A 70 5.08 15.12 -14.18
C ASP A 70 6.16 16.05 -14.75
N ILE A 71 6.30 16.10 -16.07
CA ILE A 71 7.20 17.01 -16.78
C ILE A 71 6.66 18.44 -16.66
N ASP A 72 5.37 18.65 -16.89
CA ASP A 72 4.72 19.96 -16.81
C ASP A 72 4.82 20.56 -15.41
N LYS A 73 4.60 19.74 -14.36
CA LYS A 73 4.82 20.16 -12.96
C LYS A 73 6.25 20.62 -12.72
N ARG A 74 7.24 19.91 -13.25
CA ARG A 74 8.65 20.28 -13.08
C ARG A 74 9.02 21.57 -13.81
N ILE A 75 8.45 21.80 -15.00
CA ILE A 75 8.64 23.04 -15.74
C ILE A 75 8.06 24.22 -14.95
N MET A 76 6.89 24.04 -14.33
CA MET A 76 6.28 25.07 -13.48
C MET A 76 7.09 25.35 -12.20
N GLU A 77 7.72 24.34 -11.58
CA GLU A 77 8.58 24.52 -10.40
C GLU A 77 9.90 25.25 -10.70
N LEU A 78 10.36 25.25 -11.95
CA LEU A 78 11.61 25.88 -12.39
C LEU A 78 11.45 27.30 -12.94
N LYS A 79 10.19 27.74 -13.12
CA LYS A 79 9.83 29.06 -13.64
C LYS A 79 9.63 30.06 -12.52
#